data_AF-A0A7X5JL51-F1
#
_entry.id   AF-A0A7X5JL51-F1
#
_cell.length_a   1.000
_cell.length_b   1.000
_cell.length_c   1.000
_cell.angle_alpha   90.00
_cell.angle_beta   90.00
_cell.angle_gamma   90.00
#
_symmetry.space_group_name_H-M   'P 1'
#
loop_
_entity.id
_entity.type
_entity.pdbx_description
1 polymer ?
#
loop_
_entity_poly.entity_id
_entity_poly.type
_entity_poly.pdbx_seq_one_letter_code
_entity_poly.pdbx_strand_id
1 'polypeptide(L)'
;MAKTYIDGTSCKAVNGQFGEFFNISVNIEKLQAFANEKGYVNMTMSKRKEPGQYGDTHYFTLNEWSPESRDNENSNNNSGNSQSNNSNTDEVSVEDLPF
;
A
#
# COMPACT_ATOMS: atom_id res chain seq x y z
N MET A 1 -7.60 0.81 1.03
CA MET A 1 -6.68 -0.19 1.60
C MET A 1 -7.22 -0.61 2.95
N ALA A 2 -7.41 -1.91 3.17
CA ALA A 2 -7.84 -2.44 4.46
C ALA A 2 -6.73 -2.22 5.50
N LYS A 3 -7.09 -1.81 6.71
CA LYS A 3 -6.12 -1.70 7.81
C LYS A 3 -6.01 -3.08 8.47
N THR A 4 -4.86 -3.73 8.30
CA THR A 4 -4.57 -4.97 9.02
C THR A 4 -4.08 -4.61 10.42
N TYR A 5 -4.89 -4.93 11.43
CA TYR A 5 -4.54 -4.74 12.83
C TYR A 5 -3.68 -5.92 13.30
N ILE A 6 -2.61 -5.62 14.03
CA ILE A 6 -1.69 -6.65 14.51
C ILE A 6 -2.12 -7.04 15.92
N ASP A 7 -2.74 -8.21 16.03
CA ASP A 7 -3.15 -8.77 17.31
C ASP A 7 -1.94 -9.08 18.19
N GLY A 8 -2.05 -8.79 19.48
CA GLY A 8 -0.95 -8.98 20.43
C GLY A 8 0.07 -7.85 20.43
N THR A 9 -0.30 -6.67 19.93
CA THR A 9 0.46 -5.43 20.12
C THR A 9 -0.23 -4.53 21.15
N SER A 10 0.53 -3.98 22.09
CA SER A 10 0.08 -2.97 23.04
C SER A 10 1.03 -1.79 23.02
N CYS A 11 0.48 -0.58 23.12
CA CYS A 11 1.28 0.63 23.15
C CYS A 11 0.68 1.65 24.11
N LYS A 12 1.44 1.96 25.14
CA LYS A 12 1.08 2.95 26.14
C LYS A 12 2.11 4.07 26.15
N ALA A 13 1.62 5.26 25.86
CA ALA A 13 2.38 6.48 26.05
C ALA A 13 2.49 6.82 27.54
N VAL A 14 3.70 7.16 27.98
CA VAL A 14 4.05 7.57 29.33
C VAL A 14 4.83 8.87 29.23
N ASN A 15 4.32 9.92 29.86
CA ASN A 15 5.02 11.21 29.89
C ASN A 15 6.06 11.21 31.01
N GLY A 16 7.30 11.56 30.68
CA GLY A 16 8.37 11.80 31.63
C GLY A 16 8.94 13.21 31.48
N GLN A 17 9.96 13.51 32.28
CA GLN A 17 10.62 14.82 32.32
C GLN A 17 11.20 15.26 30.96
N PHE A 18 11.50 14.31 30.07
CA PHE A 18 12.12 14.56 28.76
C PHE A 18 11.17 14.37 27.57
N GLY A 19 9.87 14.22 27.82
CA GLY A 19 8.85 14.05 26.77
C GLY A 19 8.05 12.75 26.89
N GLU A 20 7.45 12.34 25.77
CA GLU A 20 6.58 11.17 25.69
C GLU A 20 7.39 9.92 25.36
N PHE A 21 7.29 8.91 26.21
CA PHE A 21 7.88 7.58 26.02
C PHE A 21 6.78 6.60 25.62
N PHE A 22 7.09 5.66 24.73
CA PHE A 22 6.15 4.62 24.31
C PHE A 22 6.58 3.27 24.87
N ASN A 23 5.80 2.74 25.82
CA ASN A 23 5.92 1.36 26.24
C ASN A 23 5.22 0.48 25.21
N ILE A 24 6.02 -0.27 24.45
CA ILE A 24 5.56 -1.11 23.35
C ILE A 24 5.77 -2.56 23.76
N SER A 25 4.72 -3.38 23.61
CA SER A 25 4.83 -4.83 23.75
C SER A 25 4.24 -5.48 22.52
N VAL A 26 4.96 -6.47 22.00
CA VAL A 26 4.60 -7.17 20.77
C VAL A 26 4.83 -8.66 20.97
N ASN A 27 3.83 -9.47 20.62
CA ASN A 27 3.98 -10.91 20.57
C ASN A 27 4.78 -11.32 19.31
N ILE A 28 5.96 -11.90 19.50
CA ILE A 28 6.88 -12.26 18.42
C ILE A 28 6.31 -13.34 17.51
N GLU A 29 5.62 -14.35 18.05
CA GLU A 29 5.03 -15.45 17.25
C GLU A 29 4.01 -14.91 16.26
N LYS A 30 3.16 -13.98 16.72
CA LYS A 30 2.18 -13.31 15.85
C LYS A 30 2.83 -12.35 14.88
N LEU A 31 3.90 -11.67 15.31
CA LEU A 31 4.61 -10.71 14.48
C LEU A 31 5.36 -11.37 13.32
N GLN A 32 5.90 -12.58 13.53
CA GLN A 32 6.59 -13.35 12.49
C GLN A 32 5.70 -13.67 11.29
N ALA A 33 4.40 -13.85 11.48
CA ALA A 33 3.45 -14.07 10.38
C ALA A 33 3.37 -12.89 9.41
N PHE A 34 3.79 -11.70 9.85
CA PHE A 34 3.78 -10.46 9.06
C PHE A 34 5.17 -10.02 8.63
N ALA A 35 6.20 -10.82 8.91
CA ALA A 35 7.56 -10.51 8.49
C ALA A 35 7.71 -10.72 6.98
N ASN A 36 8.39 -9.79 6.33
CA ASN A 36 8.77 -9.95 4.93
C ASN A 36 9.94 -10.95 4.80
N GLU A 37 10.30 -11.29 3.55
CA GLU A 37 11.41 -12.22 3.25
C GLU A 37 12.76 -11.78 3.82
N LYS A 38 12.92 -10.48 4.12
CA LYS A 38 14.11 -9.89 4.73
C LYS A 38 14.05 -9.90 6.27
N GLY A 39 12.98 -10.41 6.87
CA GLY A 39 12.77 -10.48 8.32
C GLY A 39 12.27 -9.19 8.97
N TYR A 40 11.83 -8.20 8.17
CA TYR A 40 11.31 -6.93 8.69
C TYR A 40 9.79 -6.91 8.70
N VAL A 41 9.23 -6.22 9.71
CA VAL A 41 7.80 -6.01 9.85
C VAL A 41 7.55 -4.51 9.86
N ASN A 42 6.90 -4.02 8.81
CA ASN A 42 6.59 -2.60 8.69
C ASN A 42 5.25 -2.32 9.38
N MET A 43 5.27 -1.41 10.34
CA MET A 43 4.08 -1.03 11.13
C MET A 43 3.95 0.48 11.21
N THR A 44 2.73 0.95 11.23
CA THR A 44 2.39 2.36 11.46
C THR A 44 1.78 2.49 12.85
N MET A 45 2.40 3.32 13.70
CA MET A 45 1.85 3.69 15.01
C MET A 45 0.86 4.85 14.85
N SER A 46 -0.37 4.67 15.33
CA SER A 46 -1.41 5.70 15.29
C SER A 46 -1.97 5.94 16.68
N LYS A 47 -2.19 7.21 17.02
CA LYS A 47 -2.84 7.59 18.28
C LYS A 47 -4.31 7.18 18.27
N ARG A 48 -4.77 6.56 19.35
CA ARG A 48 -6.20 6.27 19.53
C ARG A 48 -6.95 7.54 19.89
N LYS A 49 -8.21 7.62 19.46
CA LYS A 49 -9.12 8.69 19.89
C LYS A 49 -9.49 8.54 21.36
N GLU A 50 -9.66 7.30 21.80
CA GLU A 50 -9.98 6.94 23.17
C GLU A 50 -8.95 5.94 23.69
N PRO A 51 -8.49 6.06 24.95
CA PRO A 51 -7.63 5.06 25.54
C PRO A 51 -8.34 3.70 25.55
N GLY A 52 -7.63 2.65 25.17
CA GLY A 52 -8.16 1.29 25.16
C GLY A 52 -8.51 0.80 26.56
N GLN A 53 -9.24 -0.31 26.63
CA GLN A 53 -9.65 -0.95 27.89
C GLN A 53 -8.49 -1.21 28.86
N TYR A 54 -7.28 -1.44 28.34
CA TYR A 54 -6.07 -1.69 29.13
C TYR A 54 -5.16 -0.45 29.27
N GLY A 55 -5.65 0.74 28.89
CA GLY A 55 -4.90 1.99 28.94
C GLY A 55 -3.96 2.22 27.75
N ASP A 56 -4.11 1.44 26.68
CA ASP A 56 -3.36 1.64 25.43
C ASP A 56 -3.76 2.96 24.77
N THR A 57 -2.79 3.82 24.49
CA THR A 57 -3.02 5.13 23.89
C THR A 57 -2.79 5.12 22.38
N HIS A 58 -2.07 4.10 21.88
CA HIS A 58 -1.74 3.96 20.46
C HIS A 58 -2.09 2.55 19.98
N TYR A 59 -2.24 2.41 18.67
CA TYR A 59 -2.40 1.13 17.99
C TYR A 59 -1.44 1.04 16.81
N PHE A 60 -1.10 -0.20 16.45
CA PHE A 60 -0.30 -0.49 15.27
C PHE A 60 -1.17 -1.08 14.17
N THR A 61 -0.91 -0.64 12.94
CA THR A 61 -1.44 -1.27 11.73
C THR A 61 -0.28 -1.72 10.87
N LEU A 62 -0.43 -2.86 10.20
CA LEU A 62 0.53 -3.31 9.20
C LEU A 62 0.65 -2.25 8.09
N ASN A 63 1.87 -1.94 7.71
CA ASN A 63 2.16 -1.12 6.55
C ASN A 63 2.66 -2.03 5.43
N GLU A 64 1.78 -2.34 4.49
CA GLU A 64 2.09 -3.16 3.30
C GLU A 64 2.84 -2.37 2.22
N TRP A 65 3.26 -1.14 2.51
CA TRP A 65 3.99 -0.32 1.55
C TRP A 65 5.32 -0.97 1.15
N SER A 66 5.40 -1.39 -0.11
CA SER A 66 6.63 -1.76 -0.81
C SER A 66 6.90 -0.71 -1.90
N PRO A 67 8.14 -0.19 -2.03
CA PRO A 67 8.48 0.74 -3.10
C PRO A 67 8.23 0.16 -4.50
N GLU A 68 8.26 -1.17 -4.66
CA GLU A 68 8.02 -1.85 -5.95
C GLU A 68 6.53 -1.90 -6.36
N SER A 69 5.59 -1.70 -5.43
CA SER A 69 4.15 -1.75 -5.74
C SER A 69 3.63 -0.48 -6.42
N ARG A 70 4.41 0.62 -6.41
CA ARG A 70 4.02 1.87 -7.06
C ARG A 70 4.14 1.85 -8.58
N ASP A 71 4.94 0.97 -9.14
CA ASP A 71 5.12 0.89 -10.60
C ASP A 71 3.99 0.12 -11.29
N ASN A 72 3.18 -0.66 -10.55
CA ASN A 72 2.06 -1.44 -11.11
C ASN A 72 0.67 -0.81 -10.91
N GLU A 73 0.48 0.11 -9.96
CA GLU A 73 -0.84 0.73 -9.74
C GLU A 73 -1.16 1.90 -10.68
N ASN A 74 -0.20 2.37 -11.49
CA ASN A 74 -0.41 3.49 -12.41
C ASN A 74 -0.56 3.07 -13.89
N SER A 75 -0.66 1.77 -14.20
CA SER A 75 -0.76 1.28 -15.59
C SER A 75 -2.18 0.84 -16.01
N ASN A 76 -3.18 0.88 -15.12
CA ASN A 76 -4.52 0.36 -15.44
C ASN A 76 -5.64 1.36 -15.16
N ASN A 77 -5.60 2.51 -15.84
CA ASN A 77 -6.75 3.38 -16.00
C ASN A 77 -6.60 4.25 -17.27
N ASN A 78 -6.57 3.60 -18.44
CA ASN A 78 -7.11 4.23 -19.64
C ASN A 78 -7.51 3.17 -20.70
N SER A 79 -8.55 2.39 -20.40
CA SER A 79 -9.32 1.71 -21.44
C SER A 79 -10.67 2.43 -21.55
N GLY A 80 -10.73 3.33 -22.52
CA GLY A 80 -11.81 4.28 -22.74
C GLY A 80 -11.71 4.99 -24.09
N ASN A 81 -11.59 4.20 -25.15
CA ASN A 81 -12.11 4.41 -26.52
C ASN A 81 -12.30 5.85 -27.04
N SER A 82 -11.53 6.26 -28.07
CA SER A 82 -12.05 6.40 -29.45
C SER A 82 -11.06 7.10 -30.41
N GLN A 83 -11.07 6.60 -31.65
CA GLN A 83 -10.68 7.26 -32.91
C GLN A 83 -9.26 7.03 -33.45
N SER A 84 -9.01 5.80 -33.91
CA SER A 84 -8.02 5.54 -34.96
C SER A 84 -8.71 5.68 -36.32
N ASN A 85 -8.25 6.64 -37.12
CA ASN A 85 -8.67 6.80 -38.51
C ASN A 85 -8.17 5.61 -39.32
N ASN A 86 -9.10 4.87 -39.90
CA ASN A 86 -8.79 3.78 -40.81
C ASN A 86 -8.38 4.38 -42.17
N SER A 87 -7.07 4.52 -42.40
CA SER A 87 -6.50 4.82 -43.70
C SER A 87 -6.49 3.52 -44.52
N ASN A 88 -7.55 3.27 -45.29
CA ASN A 88 -7.50 2.29 -46.38
C ASN A 88 -6.52 2.83 -47.45
N THR A 89 -5.25 2.45 -47.35
CA THR A 89 -4.33 2.41 -48.48
C THR A 89 -4.59 1.11 -49.22
N ASP A 90 -5.61 1.11 -50.08
CA ASP A 90 -5.69 0.17 -51.19
C ASP A 90 -4.68 0.65 -52.24
N GLU A 91 -3.63 -0.15 -52.46
CA GLU A 91 -2.63 0.08 -53.49
C GLU A 91 -3.32 0.24 -54.86
N VAL A 92 -3.18 1.42 -55.47
CA VAL A 92 -3.53 1.61 -56.87
C VAL A 92 -2.40 0.98 -57.68
N SER A 93 -2.60 -0.24 -58.17
CA SER A 93 -1.65 -0.90 -59.07
C SER A 93 -1.52 -0.13 -60.38
N VAL A 94 -0.29 0.12 -60.80
CA VAL A 94 0.08 0.88 -62.02
C VAL A 94 -0.49 0.27 -63.31
N GLU A 95 -0.91 -0.99 -63.27
CA GLU A 95 -1.55 -1.71 -64.36
C GLU A 95 -2.98 -1.27 -64.71
N ASP A 96 -3.66 -0.48 -63.86
CA ASP A 96 -5.09 -0.15 -64.06
C ASP A 96 -5.35 1.31 -64.52
N LEU A 97 -4.32 2.01 -65.01
CA LEU A 97 -4.46 3.34 -65.61
C LEU A 97 -4.75 3.21 -67.11
N PRO A 98 -5.88 3.75 -67.63
CA PRO A 98 -6.11 3.80 -69.06
C PRO A 98 -5.12 4.78 -69.70
N PHE A 99 -4.48 4.35 -70.80
CA PHE A 99 -3.65 5.20 -71.66
C PHE A 99 -4.46 6.30 -72.34
#